data_AF-A0A6N6T3P6-F1
#
_entry.id   AF-A0A6N6T3P6-F1
#
_cell.length_a   1.000
_cell.length_b   1.000
_cell.length_c   1.000
_cell.angle_alpha   90.00
_cell.angle_beta   90.00
_cell.angle_gamma   90.00
#
_symmetry.space_group_name_H-M   'P 1'
#
loop_
_entity.id
_entity.type
_entity.pdbx_description
1 polymer ?
#
loop_
_entity_poly.entity_id
_entity_poly.type
_entity_poly.pdbx_seq_one_letter_code
_entity_poly.pdbx_strand_id
1 'polypeptide(L)'
;MAADRPRRVFLDANVVIRAGKPPGGPLIPRVADLVDAGYIKVVTTDLTKIEIAKNHGANDFEVIGDLTRRRVRDLADEILAVKLPEISPVELQQRLIEKYHAAVEQMFSSLRAETLSIDSVKPSVVFDAYARRTGLFGDDAKKDQFPDAFIFEALKATVTKSDPLTIVSDDKDFAAVIKNAEHITGLRSIADLFAKLGLTIEAAPDVNDFVDDNRDAIVGVVHDELNQWGLQVSDVDDAEIDEADVENVNFLDFRTFRTIGPGKEILVVGRIEMDVKVSYHHPDWDTATYDSEDKVLLPHHTVEGEKNIDVEANFSMTLTVDKHGKPPSVAEFSFDDDDFVWVAIGPNDFDYK
;
A
#
# COMPACT_ATOMS: atom_id res chain seq x y z
N MET A 1 19.48 -32.05 -10.02
CA MET A 1 19.69 -30.83 -10.82
C MET A 1 20.44 -29.87 -9.93
N ALA A 2 21.49 -29.20 -10.41
CA ALA A 2 22.23 -28.23 -9.60
C ALA A 2 21.22 -27.20 -9.08
N ALA A 3 21.18 -26.99 -7.76
CA ALA A 3 20.32 -25.98 -7.16
C ALA A 3 20.79 -24.63 -7.72
N ASP A 4 19.99 -24.08 -8.64
CA ASP A 4 20.20 -22.74 -9.16
C ASP A 4 20.19 -21.80 -7.95
N ARG A 5 21.15 -20.89 -7.85
CA ARG A 5 21.24 -19.96 -6.71
C ARG A 5 19.92 -19.17 -6.61
N PRO A 6 19.38 -18.91 -5.41
CA PRO A 6 18.17 -18.11 -5.25
C PRO A 6 18.37 -16.75 -5.93
N ARG A 7 17.37 -16.29 -6.68
CA ARG A 7 17.44 -14.99 -7.35
C ARG A 7 17.40 -13.88 -6.31
N ARG A 8 18.33 -12.93 -6.37
CA ARG A 8 18.30 -11.77 -5.48
C ARG A 8 17.22 -10.81 -5.94
N VAL A 9 16.37 -10.40 -5.01
CA VAL A 9 15.23 -9.52 -5.27
C VAL A 9 15.26 -8.37 -4.27
N PHE A 10 15.26 -7.14 -4.77
CA PHE A 10 15.00 -5.94 -4.00
C PHE A 10 13.56 -5.51 -4.23
N LEU A 11 12.82 -5.28 -3.16
CA LEU A 11 11.47 -4.71 -3.18
C LEU A 11 11.60 -3.24 -2.80
N ASP A 12 11.20 -2.36 -3.72
CA ASP A 12 11.19 -0.93 -3.48
C ASP A 12 10.16 -0.54 -2.41
N ALA A 13 10.39 0.57 -1.70
CA ALA A 13 9.54 1.04 -0.62
C ALA A 13 8.09 1.20 -1.09
N ASN A 14 7.88 1.79 -2.26
CA ASN A 14 6.53 1.97 -2.84
C ASN A 14 5.80 0.66 -3.13
N VAL A 15 6.51 -0.42 -3.43
CA VAL A 15 5.93 -1.75 -3.70
C VAL A 15 5.55 -2.41 -2.38
N VAL A 16 6.37 -2.22 -1.33
CA VAL A 16 6.08 -2.76 0.00
C VAL A 16 4.96 -1.99 0.69
N ILE A 17 4.92 -0.66 0.56
CA ILE A 17 3.86 0.19 1.11
C ILE A 17 2.50 -0.21 0.52
N ARG A 18 2.41 -0.36 -0.81
CA ARG A 18 1.20 -0.85 -1.50
C ARG A 18 0.86 -2.30 -1.18
N ALA A 19 1.84 -3.10 -0.77
CA ALA A 19 1.52 -4.44 -0.28
C ALA A 19 0.85 -4.42 1.11
N GLY A 20 0.60 -3.25 1.71
CA GLY A 20 -0.14 -3.07 2.96
C GLY A 20 0.73 -2.77 4.17
N LYS A 21 0.09 -2.33 5.26
CA LYS A 21 0.75 -2.06 6.56
C LYS A 21 1.52 -3.29 7.06
N PRO A 22 2.74 -3.12 7.63
CA PRO A 22 3.50 -4.22 8.23
C PRO A 22 2.64 -5.06 9.20
N PRO A 23 2.61 -6.40 9.06
CA PRO A 23 3.56 -7.27 8.34
C PRO A 23 3.37 -7.40 6.82
N GLY A 24 2.47 -6.60 6.23
CA GLY A 24 2.08 -6.65 4.83
C GLY A 24 0.85 -7.53 4.63
N GLY A 25 0.04 -7.18 3.64
CA GLY A 25 -1.10 -7.94 3.16
C GLY A 25 -0.71 -9.26 2.47
N PRO A 26 -1.66 -9.94 1.82
CA PRO A 26 -1.54 -11.32 1.32
C PRO A 26 -0.32 -11.59 0.44
N LEU A 27 0.21 -10.56 -0.23
CA LEU A 27 1.41 -10.66 -1.08
C LEU A 27 2.70 -10.94 -0.30
N ILE A 28 2.92 -10.30 0.86
CA ILE A 28 4.18 -10.42 1.61
C ILE A 28 4.41 -11.83 2.18
N PRO A 29 3.41 -12.50 2.79
CA PRO A 29 3.52 -13.91 3.15
C PRO A 29 3.91 -14.80 1.97
N ARG A 30 3.42 -14.52 0.75
CA ARG A 30 3.82 -15.29 -0.44
C ARG A 30 5.24 -15.02 -0.87
N VAL A 31 5.77 -13.81 -0.65
CA VAL A 31 7.20 -13.56 -0.81
C VAL A 31 8.01 -14.40 0.19
N ALA A 32 7.54 -14.52 1.44
CA ALA A 32 8.20 -15.37 2.45
C ALA A 32 8.23 -16.85 2.01
N ASP A 33 7.12 -17.38 1.48
CA ASP A 33 7.04 -18.72 0.90
C ASP A 33 8.11 -18.96 -0.19
N LEU A 34 8.38 -17.97 -1.05
CA LEU A 34 9.42 -18.06 -2.08
C LEU A 34 10.84 -18.08 -1.50
N VAL A 35 11.06 -17.34 -0.42
CA VAL A 35 12.35 -17.36 0.30
C VAL A 35 12.55 -18.71 0.98
N ASP A 36 11.50 -19.26 1.60
CA ASP A 36 11.48 -20.58 2.25
C ASP A 36 11.73 -21.73 1.28
N ALA A 37 11.14 -21.65 0.10
CA ALA A 37 11.39 -22.61 -0.96
C ALA A 37 12.72 -22.37 -1.72
N GLY A 38 13.46 -21.31 -1.40
CA GLY A 38 14.78 -21.02 -1.98
C GLY A 38 14.74 -20.52 -3.43
N TYR A 39 13.60 -20.01 -3.90
CA TYR A 39 13.47 -19.40 -5.23
C TYR A 39 14.12 -18.01 -5.27
N ILE A 40 13.98 -17.25 -4.18
CA ILE A 40 14.48 -15.89 -4.08
C ILE A 40 15.25 -15.66 -2.77
N LYS A 41 16.07 -14.61 -2.78
CA LYS A 41 16.70 -14.02 -1.60
C LYS A 41 16.35 -12.54 -1.59
N VAL A 42 15.65 -12.09 -0.56
CA VAL A 42 15.28 -10.67 -0.43
C VAL A 42 16.53 -9.87 -0.04
N VAL A 43 16.72 -8.74 -0.69
CA VAL A 43 17.72 -7.71 -0.39
C VAL A 43 16.93 -6.44 -0.10
N THR A 44 17.34 -5.68 0.91
CA THR A 44 16.74 -4.39 1.28
C THR A 44 17.84 -3.43 1.71
N THR A 45 17.49 -2.17 1.97
CA THR A 45 18.41 -1.21 2.58
C THR A 45 17.86 -0.69 3.90
N ASP A 46 18.74 -0.19 4.77
CA ASP A 46 18.36 0.57 5.96
C ASP A 46 17.45 1.76 5.62
N LEU A 47 17.73 2.49 4.54
CA LEU A 47 16.92 3.62 4.10
C LEU A 47 15.51 3.22 3.65
N THR A 48 15.38 2.14 2.86
CA THR A 48 14.08 1.62 2.41
C THR A 48 13.17 1.28 3.60
N LYS A 49 13.72 0.66 4.65
CA LYS A 49 12.94 0.35 5.87
C LYS A 49 12.44 1.62 6.58
N ILE A 50 13.29 2.64 6.65
CA ILE A 50 12.93 3.94 7.24
C ILE A 50 11.81 4.60 6.43
N GLU A 51 11.86 4.54 5.10
CA GLU A 51 10.84 5.11 4.21
C GLU A 51 9.48 4.45 4.41
N ILE A 52 9.43 3.11 4.44
CA ILE A 52 8.20 2.36 4.69
C ILE A 52 7.63 2.74 6.07
N ALA A 53 8.47 2.76 7.11
CA ALA A 53 8.03 3.10 8.46
C ALA A 53 7.52 4.55 8.58
N LYS A 54 8.20 5.49 7.90
CA LYS A 54 7.82 6.90 7.88
C LYS A 54 6.51 7.11 7.15
N ASN A 55 6.27 6.42 6.04
CA ASN A 55 5.04 6.55 5.26
C ASN A 55 3.82 6.12 6.10
N HIS A 56 3.78 4.88 6.60
CA HIS A 56 2.66 4.44 7.44
C HIS A 56 2.53 5.24 8.75
N GLY A 57 3.65 5.67 9.33
CA GLY A 57 3.63 6.53 10.51
C GLY A 57 3.06 7.93 10.24
N ALA A 58 3.24 8.47 9.03
CA ALA A 58 2.62 9.72 8.61
C ALA A 58 1.12 9.55 8.36
N ASN A 59 0.71 8.49 7.64
CA ASN A 59 -0.70 8.21 7.38
C ASN A 59 -1.49 8.04 8.69
N ASP A 60 -0.99 7.24 9.64
CA ASP A 60 -1.64 7.10 10.95
C ASP A 60 -1.67 8.43 11.73
N PHE A 61 -0.64 9.28 11.58
CA PHE A 61 -0.61 10.58 12.25
C PHE A 61 -1.68 11.53 11.72
N GLU A 62 -2.04 11.45 10.44
CA GLU A 62 -3.15 12.21 9.88
C GLU A 62 -4.48 11.83 10.56
N VAL A 63 -4.65 10.55 10.90
CA VAL A 63 -5.85 10.03 11.59
C VAL A 63 -5.89 10.44 13.07
N ILE A 64 -4.77 10.25 13.80
CA ILE A 64 -4.78 10.40 15.27
C ILE A 64 -4.09 11.67 15.79
N GLY A 65 -3.58 12.52 14.90
CA GLY A 65 -2.82 13.72 15.24
C GLY A 65 -3.62 14.70 16.10
N ASP A 66 -4.94 14.74 15.93
CA ASP A 66 -5.84 15.62 16.67
C ASP A 66 -5.97 15.28 18.15
N LEU A 67 -5.61 14.06 18.56
CA LEU A 67 -5.52 13.67 19.98
C LEU A 67 -4.43 14.45 20.74
N THR A 68 -3.53 15.12 20.02
CA THR A 68 -2.51 16.00 20.61
C THR A 68 -3.09 17.36 21.04
N ARG A 69 -4.26 17.74 20.50
CA ARG A 69 -4.92 19.01 20.79
C ARG A 69 -5.60 18.95 22.15
N ARG A 70 -5.35 19.96 22.98
CA ARG A 70 -5.95 20.06 24.32
C ARG A 70 -7.48 19.96 24.29
N ARG A 71 -8.14 20.65 23.37
CA ARG A 71 -9.62 20.64 23.25
C ARG A 71 -10.19 19.24 23.04
N VAL A 72 -9.56 18.43 22.19
CA VAL A 72 -9.98 17.05 21.92
C VAL A 72 -9.82 16.18 23.16
N ARG A 73 -8.70 16.34 23.90
CA ARG A 73 -8.48 15.62 25.16
C ARG A 73 -9.46 16.02 26.26
N ASP A 74 -9.71 17.30 26.42
CA ASP A 74 -10.66 17.82 27.42
C ASP A 74 -12.07 17.29 27.11
N LEU A 75 -12.47 17.25 25.82
CA LEU A 75 -13.76 16.70 25.39
C LEU A 75 -13.86 15.18 25.61
N ALA A 76 -12.78 14.43 25.37
CA ALA A 76 -12.74 12.99 25.64
C ALA A 76 -12.88 12.68 27.15
N ASP A 77 -12.30 13.49 28.04
CA ASP A 77 -12.49 13.35 29.48
C ASP A 77 -13.92 13.73 29.90
N GLU A 78 -14.49 14.78 29.31
CA GLU A 78 -15.85 15.23 29.65
C GLU A 78 -16.94 14.27 29.19
N ILE A 79 -16.90 13.82 27.95
CA ILE A 79 -17.98 13.04 27.31
C ILE A 79 -17.78 11.53 27.51
N LEU A 80 -16.54 11.05 27.35
CA LEU A 80 -16.23 9.63 27.40
C LEU A 80 -15.66 9.18 28.75
N ALA A 81 -15.37 10.12 29.66
CA ALA A 81 -14.62 9.84 30.89
C ALA A 81 -13.25 9.19 30.63
N VAL A 82 -12.64 9.51 29.47
CA VAL A 82 -11.34 8.97 29.06
C VAL A 82 -10.27 10.04 29.17
N LYS A 83 -9.33 9.85 30.10
CA LYS A 83 -8.14 10.71 30.21
C LYS A 83 -7.06 10.30 29.23
N LEU A 84 -7.00 10.99 28.10
CA LEU A 84 -5.91 10.88 27.16
C LEU A 84 -4.62 11.51 27.73
N PRO A 85 -3.44 10.88 27.52
CA PRO A 85 -2.19 11.44 27.99
C PRO A 85 -1.86 12.74 27.27
N GLU A 86 -1.20 13.67 27.98
CA GLU A 86 -0.63 14.84 27.35
C GLU A 86 0.59 14.41 26.52
N ILE A 87 0.45 14.55 25.20
CA ILE A 87 1.48 14.20 24.23
C ILE A 87 1.58 15.30 23.19
N SER A 88 2.82 15.67 22.83
CA SER A 88 3.07 16.64 21.78
C SER A 88 2.95 16.01 20.39
N PRO A 89 2.62 16.79 19.34
CA PRO A 89 2.63 16.29 17.96
C PRO A 89 3.93 15.58 17.57
N VAL A 90 5.07 16.16 17.93
CA VAL A 90 6.41 15.61 17.63
C VAL A 90 6.62 14.28 18.34
N GLU A 91 6.21 14.17 19.60
CA GLU A 91 6.34 12.93 20.36
C GLU A 91 5.41 11.83 19.83
N LEU A 92 4.17 12.16 19.45
CA LEU A 92 3.24 11.20 18.86
C LEU A 92 3.76 10.67 17.53
N GLN A 93 4.24 11.56 16.66
CA GLN A 93 4.84 11.20 15.37
C GLN A 93 6.06 10.28 15.57
N GLN A 94 6.92 10.59 16.53
CA GLN A 94 8.09 9.76 16.84
C GLN A 94 7.68 8.36 17.32
N ARG A 95 6.66 8.25 18.18
CA ARG A 95 6.15 6.94 18.64
C ARG A 95 5.54 6.12 17.51
N LEU A 96 4.85 6.76 16.56
CA LEU A 96 4.32 6.08 15.37
C LEU A 96 5.46 5.56 14.48
N ILE A 97 6.48 6.38 14.22
CA ILE A 97 7.66 5.97 13.45
C ILE A 97 8.37 4.80 14.14
N GLU A 98 8.55 4.83 15.46
CA GLU A 98 9.19 3.74 16.22
C GLU A 98 8.37 2.44 16.18
N LYS A 99 7.04 2.54 16.34
CA LYS A 99 6.11 1.40 16.19
C LYS A 99 6.28 0.75 14.81
N TYR A 100 6.22 1.55 13.75
CA TYR A 100 6.31 1.02 12.39
C TYR A 100 7.72 0.54 12.05
N HIS A 101 8.77 1.21 12.53
CA HIS A 101 10.14 0.75 12.33
C HIS A 101 10.35 -0.65 12.94
N ALA A 102 9.84 -0.90 14.15
CA ALA A 102 9.90 -2.23 14.77
C ALA A 102 9.13 -3.28 13.96
N ALA A 103 7.94 -2.94 13.46
CA ALA A 103 7.13 -3.85 12.64
C ALA A 103 7.77 -4.15 11.28
N VAL A 104 8.34 -3.15 10.61
CA VAL A 104 9.09 -3.30 9.35
C VAL A 104 10.33 -4.16 9.55
N GLU A 105 11.07 -3.97 10.65
CA GLU A 105 12.23 -4.81 10.97
C GLU A 105 11.82 -6.28 11.18
N GLN A 106 10.72 -6.52 11.90
CA GLN A 106 10.20 -7.87 12.09
C GLN A 106 9.76 -8.52 10.77
N MET A 107 9.11 -7.75 9.89
CA MET A 107 8.71 -8.19 8.55
C MET A 107 9.92 -8.56 7.68
N PHE A 108 10.92 -7.69 7.54
CA PHE A 108 12.11 -8.03 6.75
C PHE A 108 12.96 -9.15 7.39
N SER A 109 12.89 -9.31 8.72
CA SER A 109 13.49 -10.44 9.42
C SER A 109 12.81 -11.76 9.06
N SER A 110 11.46 -11.82 9.00
CA SER A 110 10.74 -13.02 8.58
C SER A 110 11.02 -13.39 7.12
N LEU A 111 11.24 -12.39 6.25
CA LEU A 111 11.71 -12.57 4.88
C LEU A 111 13.19 -12.98 4.75
N ARG A 112 13.91 -13.15 5.88
CA ARG A 112 15.36 -13.43 5.92
C ARG A 112 16.15 -12.48 5.01
N ALA A 113 15.74 -11.22 4.97
CA ALA A 113 16.27 -10.23 4.04
C ALA A 113 17.72 -9.85 4.38
N GLU A 114 18.55 -9.72 3.35
CA GLU A 114 19.87 -9.11 3.47
C GLU A 114 19.71 -7.59 3.49
N THR A 115 20.02 -6.95 4.62
CA THR A 115 19.98 -5.48 4.73
C THR A 115 21.34 -4.91 4.37
N LEU A 116 21.38 -4.09 3.32
CA LEU A 116 22.55 -3.30 2.94
C LEU A 116 22.50 -1.95 3.63
N SER A 117 23.66 -1.43 4.03
CA SER A 117 23.74 -0.08 4.57
C SER A 117 24.12 0.94 3.51
N ILE A 118 23.36 2.03 3.44
CA ILE A 118 23.67 3.16 2.56
C ILE A 118 24.92 3.93 2.99
N ASP A 119 25.40 3.77 4.22
CA ASP A 119 26.63 4.41 4.72
C ASP A 119 27.88 3.99 3.91
N SER A 120 27.80 2.85 3.22
CA SER A 120 28.86 2.38 2.32
C SER A 120 28.96 3.20 1.03
N VAL A 121 27.93 3.97 0.69
CA VAL A 121 27.87 4.80 -0.52
C VAL A 121 28.54 6.14 -0.24
N LYS A 122 29.54 6.48 -1.04
CA LYS A 122 30.21 7.78 -0.93
C LYS A 122 29.26 8.89 -1.37
N PRO A 123 28.98 9.91 -0.53
CA PRO A 123 28.09 11.01 -0.91
C PRO A 123 28.54 11.72 -2.19
N SER A 124 29.85 11.78 -2.46
CA SER A 124 30.39 12.37 -3.68
C SER A 124 29.84 11.72 -4.96
N VAL A 125 29.58 10.41 -4.96
CA VAL A 125 29.02 9.72 -6.13
C VAL A 125 27.60 10.19 -6.42
N VAL A 126 26.77 10.33 -5.38
CA VAL A 126 25.40 10.80 -5.49
C VAL A 126 25.36 12.29 -5.87
N PHE A 127 26.19 13.11 -5.23
CA PHE A 127 26.29 14.55 -5.57
C PHE A 127 26.84 14.79 -6.98
N ASP A 128 27.78 13.97 -7.45
CA ASP A 128 28.27 14.05 -8.82
C ASP A 128 27.16 13.69 -9.82
N ALA A 129 26.38 12.64 -9.53
CA ALA A 129 25.24 12.24 -10.36
C ALA A 129 24.17 13.36 -10.43
N TYR A 130 23.87 13.99 -9.29
CA TYR A 130 22.98 15.15 -9.18
C TYR A 130 23.49 16.34 -10.01
N ALA A 131 24.76 16.73 -9.80
CA ALA A 131 25.35 17.88 -10.48
C ALA A 131 25.43 17.70 -12.00
N ARG A 132 25.57 16.45 -12.45
CA ARG A 132 25.66 16.09 -13.87
C ARG A 132 24.32 15.72 -14.51
N ARG A 133 23.22 15.68 -13.75
CA ARG A 133 21.90 15.30 -14.26
C ARG A 133 21.89 13.89 -14.87
N THR A 134 22.44 12.94 -14.12
CA THR A 134 22.59 11.54 -14.56
C THR A 134 22.02 10.58 -13.53
N GLY A 135 21.79 9.32 -13.95
CA GLY A 135 21.20 8.31 -13.07
C GLY A 135 19.76 8.68 -12.73
N LEU A 136 19.39 8.56 -11.45
CA LEU A 136 18.03 8.81 -10.97
C LEU A 136 17.61 10.29 -11.06
N PHE A 137 18.56 11.22 -11.17
CA PHE A 137 18.24 12.65 -11.18
C PHE A 137 17.69 13.16 -12.51
N GLY A 138 18.00 12.50 -13.63
CA GLY A 138 17.54 12.90 -14.96
C GLY A 138 17.72 14.40 -15.26
N ASP A 139 16.86 14.96 -16.12
CA ASP A 139 16.91 16.38 -16.51
C ASP A 139 16.35 17.33 -15.45
N ASP A 140 15.41 16.84 -14.62
CA ASP A 140 14.67 17.62 -13.62
C ASP A 140 15.46 17.80 -12.30
N ALA A 141 16.40 16.90 -12.00
CA ALA A 141 17.27 16.90 -10.82
C ALA A 141 16.52 17.22 -9.52
N LYS A 142 15.47 16.44 -9.24
CA LYS A 142 14.61 16.69 -8.09
C LYS A 142 15.30 16.27 -6.80
N LYS A 143 14.99 16.97 -5.70
CA LYS A 143 15.66 16.77 -4.40
C LYS A 143 15.13 15.56 -3.63
N ASP A 144 13.91 15.15 -3.92
CA ASP A 144 13.25 13.95 -3.41
C ASP A 144 13.89 12.65 -3.94
N GLN A 145 14.69 12.71 -5.02
CA GLN A 145 15.38 11.54 -5.60
C GLN A 145 16.71 11.17 -4.91
N PHE A 146 17.17 11.97 -3.94
CA PHE A 146 18.42 11.66 -3.22
C PHE A 146 18.38 10.33 -2.46
N PRO A 147 17.34 10.01 -1.67
CA PRO A 147 17.21 8.71 -1.02
C PRO A 147 17.33 7.54 -2.01
N ASP A 148 16.56 7.57 -3.09
CA ASP A 148 16.60 6.55 -4.14
C ASP A 148 17.99 6.41 -4.76
N ALA A 149 18.70 7.53 -4.96
CA ALA A 149 20.06 7.51 -5.48
C ALA A 149 21.06 6.80 -4.56
N PHE A 150 20.92 6.97 -3.24
CA PHE A 150 21.71 6.22 -2.26
C PHE A 150 21.35 4.73 -2.27
N ILE A 151 20.06 4.40 -2.31
CA ILE A 151 19.57 3.01 -2.36
C ILE A 151 20.10 2.31 -3.62
N PHE A 152 19.93 2.93 -4.78
CA PHE A 152 20.34 2.34 -6.05
C PHE A 152 21.85 2.12 -6.14
N GLU A 153 22.68 3.07 -5.71
CA GLU A 153 24.14 2.90 -5.71
C GLU A 153 24.59 1.84 -4.69
N ALA A 154 23.93 1.73 -3.53
CA ALA A 154 24.19 0.67 -2.56
C ALA A 154 23.88 -0.72 -3.17
N LEU A 155 22.73 -0.87 -3.83
CA LEU A 155 22.35 -2.11 -4.50
C LEU A 155 23.34 -2.46 -5.61
N LYS A 156 23.61 -1.52 -6.51
CA LYS A 156 24.50 -1.68 -7.67
C LYS A 156 25.91 -2.11 -7.27
N ALA A 157 26.43 -1.64 -6.14
CA ALA A 157 27.74 -2.03 -5.63
C ALA A 157 27.85 -3.54 -5.31
N THR A 158 26.72 -4.23 -5.11
CA THR A 158 26.68 -5.66 -4.78
C THR A 158 26.38 -6.58 -5.97
N VAL A 159 26.11 -6.01 -7.16
CA VAL A 159 25.67 -6.77 -8.32
C VAL A 159 26.88 -7.30 -9.10
N THR A 160 26.82 -8.58 -9.49
CA THR A 160 27.83 -9.18 -10.36
C THR A 160 27.18 -10.05 -11.44
N LYS A 161 27.92 -10.39 -12.49
CA LYS A 161 27.42 -11.31 -13.55
C LYS A 161 26.95 -12.66 -13.00
N SER A 162 27.62 -13.15 -11.95
CA SER A 162 27.30 -14.43 -11.29
C SER A 162 26.23 -14.31 -10.20
N ASP A 163 25.82 -13.09 -9.87
CA ASP A 163 24.87 -12.78 -8.81
C ASP A 163 24.04 -11.54 -9.20
N PRO A 164 23.16 -11.68 -10.22
CA PRO A 164 22.35 -10.59 -10.73
C PRO A 164 21.24 -10.21 -9.73
N LEU A 165 20.75 -8.98 -9.83
CA LEU A 165 19.69 -8.45 -8.98
C LEU A 165 18.42 -8.19 -9.78
N THR A 166 17.28 -8.56 -9.22
CA THR A 166 15.96 -8.12 -9.69
C THR A 166 15.47 -7.00 -8.79
N ILE A 167 15.14 -5.84 -9.34
CA ILE A 167 14.50 -4.73 -8.63
C ILE A 167 13.02 -4.73 -9.01
N VAL A 168 12.15 -4.76 -7.99
CA VAL A 168 10.70 -4.63 -8.14
C VAL A 168 10.33 -3.21 -7.70
N SER A 169 10.01 -2.35 -8.67
CA SER A 169 9.64 -0.95 -8.47
C SER A 169 8.73 -0.50 -9.60
N ASP A 170 7.69 0.24 -9.28
CA ASP A 170 6.82 0.90 -10.26
C ASP A 170 7.29 2.34 -10.58
N ASP A 171 8.41 2.76 -9.98
CA ASP A 171 8.99 4.07 -10.23
C ASP A 171 9.62 4.14 -11.63
N LYS A 172 9.19 5.15 -12.39
CA LYS A 172 9.68 5.42 -13.74
C LYS A 172 11.15 5.82 -13.75
N ASP A 173 11.63 6.48 -12.70
CA ASP A 173 13.02 6.89 -12.55
C ASP A 173 13.92 5.66 -12.37
N PHE A 174 13.52 4.70 -11.52
CA PHE A 174 14.17 3.40 -11.43
C PHE A 174 14.19 2.67 -12.77
N ALA A 175 13.04 2.62 -13.46
CA ALA A 175 12.94 1.95 -14.77
C ALA A 175 13.90 2.54 -15.82
N ALA A 176 14.17 3.85 -15.78
CA ALA A 176 15.11 4.52 -16.67
C ALA A 176 16.56 4.12 -16.39
N VAL A 177 16.95 4.08 -15.11
CA VAL A 177 18.34 3.76 -14.71
C VAL A 177 18.64 2.27 -14.88
N ILE A 178 17.69 1.40 -14.57
CA ILE A 178 17.85 -0.07 -14.70
C ILE A 178 18.15 -0.48 -16.14
N LYS A 179 17.57 0.19 -17.15
CA LYS A 179 17.86 -0.11 -18.58
C LYS A 179 19.34 -0.01 -18.94
N ASN A 180 20.08 0.83 -18.23
CA ASN A 180 21.50 1.07 -18.47
C ASN A 180 22.41 0.31 -17.48
N ALA A 181 21.83 -0.42 -16.52
CA ALA A 181 22.57 -1.14 -15.50
C ALA A 181 22.80 -2.60 -15.91
N GLU A 182 24.07 -3.02 -15.94
CA GLU A 182 24.41 -4.41 -16.23
C GLU A 182 23.96 -5.33 -15.08
N HIS A 183 23.41 -6.49 -15.43
CA HIS A 183 23.02 -7.54 -14.48
C HIS A 183 21.91 -7.15 -13.47
N ILE A 184 21.17 -6.08 -13.75
CA ILE A 184 19.96 -5.69 -13.02
C ILE A 184 18.75 -5.90 -13.93
N THR A 185 17.70 -6.54 -13.41
CA THR A 185 16.40 -6.70 -14.09
C THR A 185 15.34 -5.92 -13.34
N GLY A 186 14.56 -5.11 -14.05
CA GLY A 186 13.42 -4.38 -13.46
C GLY A 186 12.10 -5.13 -13.65
N LEU A 187 11.26 -5.14 -12.63
CA LEU A 187 9.86 -5.59 -12.62
C LEU A 187 9.01 -4.50 -11.96
N ARG A 188 7.72 -4.40 -12.29
CA ARG A 188 6.86 -3.34 -11.76
C ARG A 188 6.16 -3.70 -10.45
N SER A 189 5.88 -4.99 -10.24
CA SER A 189 5.10 -5.45 -9.09
C SER A 189 5.53 -6.83 -8.58
N ILE A 190 5.08 -7.19 -7.37
CA ILE A 190 5.26 -8.54 -6.81
C ILE A 190 4.58 -9.59 -7.69
N ALA A 191 3.43 -9.26 -8.30
CA ALA A 191 2.76 -10.13 -9.26
C ALA A 191 3.63 -10.41 -10.51
N ASP A 192 4.35 -9.40 -11.03
CA ASP A 192 5.29 -9.59 -12.13
C ASP A 192 6.48 -10.46 -11.71
N LEU A 193 6.91 -10.40 -10.45
CA LEU A 193 7.91 -11.32 -9.90
C LEU A 193 7.41 -12.76 -9.91
N PHE A 194 6.18 -13.01 -9.47
CA PHE A 194 5.60 -14.35 -9.49
C PHE A 194 5.45 -14.88 -10.92
N ALA A 195 5.02 -14.03 -11.86
CA ALA A 195 4.98 -14.37 -13.27
C ALA A 195 6.37 -14.71 -13.84
N LYS A 196 7.39 -13.92 -13.47
CA LYS A 196 8.79 -14.15 -13.88
C LYS A 196 9.38 -15.45 -13.32
N LEU A 197 8.84 -15.94 -12.22
CA LEU A 197 9.19 -17.23 -11.62
C LEU A 197 8.37 -18.40 -12.19
N GLY A 198 7.40 -18.12 -13.08
CA GLY A 198 6.56 -19.15 -13.71
C GLY A 198 5.47 -19.70 -12.78
N LEU A 199 5.01 -18.90 -11.82
CA LEU A 199 3.97 -19.30 -10.87
C LEU A 199 2.56 -18.98 -11.34
N THR A 200 2.43 -18.28 -12.47
CA THR A 200 1.15 -17.95 -13.09
C THR A 200 0.41 -19.21 -13.53
N ILE A 201 -0.91 -19.23 -13.32
CA ILE A 201 -1.82 -20.24 -13.85
C ILE A 201 -2.59 -19.59 -15.01
N GLU A 202 -2.34 -20.04 -16.25
CA GLU A 202 -2.77 -19.34 -17.49
C GLU A 202 -4.29 -19.21 -17.69
N ALA A 203 -5.08 -20.02 -16.99
CA ALA A 203 -6.51 -19.85 -16.80
C ALA A 203 -6.90 -20.86 -15.72
N ALA A 204 -7.33 -20.40 -14.56
CA ALA A 204 -7.95 -21.27 -13.58
C ALA A 204 -9.47 -21.18 -13.80
N PRO A 205 -10.07 -22.00 -14.69
CA PRO A 205 -11.53 -22.01 -14.86
C PRO A 205 -12.23 -22.19 -13.51
N ASP A 206 -11.62 -22.95 -12.60
CA ASP A 206 -12.14 -23.15 -11.24
C ASP A 206 -12.16 -21.86 -10.37
N VAL A 207 -11.38 -20.82 -10.69
CA VAL A 207 -11.42 -19.53 -9.97
C VAL A 207 -12.49 -18.61 -10.53
N ASN A 208 -12.64 -18.54 -11.86
CA ASN A 208 -13.74 -17.81 -12.48
C ASN A 208 -15.09 -18.40 -12.02
N ASP A 209 -15.25 -19.73 -12.13
CA ASP A 209 -16.45 -20.42 -11.68
C ASP A 209 -16.71 -20.18 -10.18
N PHE A 210 -15.67 -20.14 -9.35
CA PHE A 210 -15.81 -19.84 -7.92
C PHE A 210 -16.28 -18.41 -7.66
N VAL A 211 -15.72 -17.42 -8.35
CA VAL A 211 -16.14 -16.02 -8.21
C VAL A 211 -17.60 -15.87 -8.60
N ASP A 212 -18.01 -16.49 -9.71
CA ASP A 212 -19.39 -16.46 -10.19
C ASP A 212 -20.36 -17.18 -9.22
N ASP A 213 -19.98 -18.35 -8.71
CA ASP A 213 -20.82 -19.17 -7.82
C ASP A 213 -20.89 -18.62 -6.37
N ASN A 214 -19.94 -17.79 -5.94
CA ASN A 214 -19.80 -17.31 -4.55
C ASN A 214 -19.89 -15.79 -4.41
N ARG A 215 -20.55 -15.14 -5.38
CA ARG A 215 -20.66 -13.67 -5.46
C ARG A 215 -21.10 -13.02 -4.16
N ASP A 216 -22.17 -13.50 -3.52
CA ASP A 216 -22.68 -12.93 -2.27
C ASP A 216 -21.66 -13.02 -1.11
N ALA A 217 -20.92 -14.13 -1.05
CA ALA A 217 -19.88 -14.30 -0.02
C ALA A 217 -18.70 -13.36 -0.28
N ILE A 218 -18.32 -13.14 -1.54
CA ILE A 218 -17.27 -12.20 -1.93
C ILE A 218 -17.70 -10.78 -1.62
N VAL A 219 -18.93 -10.38 -1.96
CA VAL A 219 -19.47 -9.05 -1.63
C VAL A 219 -19.38 -8.81 -0.12
N GLY A 220 -19.75 -9.79 0.70
CA GLY A 220 -19.61 -9.68 2.16
C GLY A 220 -18.17 -9.46 2.62
N VAL A 221 -17.22 -10.22 2.08
CA VAL A 221 -15.79 -10.05 2.43
C VAL A 221 -15.24 -8.70 1.98
N VAL A 222 -15.61 -8.24 0.78
CA VAL A 222 -15.20 -6.94 0.25
C VAL A 222 -15.81 -5.79 1.06
N HIS A 223 -17.07 -5.92 1.48
CA HIS A 223 -17.73 -4.95 2.36
C HIS A 223 -17.04 -4.83 3.72
N ASP A 224 -16.72 -5.96 4.35
CA ASP A 224 -16.04 -5.98 5.65
C ASP A 224 -14.63 -5.34 5.57
N GLU A 225 -13.94 -5.53 4.45
CA GLU A 225 -12.64 -4.90 4.19
C GLU A 225 -12.79 -3.40 3.91
N LEU A 226 -13.74 -2.99 3.05
CA LEU A 226 -13.95 -1.59 2.69
C LEU A 226 -14.29 -0.73 3.92
N ASN A 227 -15.07 -1.27 4.85
CA ASN A 227 -15.41 -0.60 6.10
C ASN A 227 -14.22 -0.46 7.06
N GLN A 228 -13.20 -1.31 6.95
CA GLN A 228 -11.95 -1.18 7.71
C GLN A 228 -10.98 -0.21 7.05
N TRP A 229 -11.01 -0.11 5.72
CA TRP A 229 -10.27 0.86 4.93
C TRP A 229 -10.80 2.28 5.19
N GLY A 230 -12.09 2.51 4.92
CA GLY A 230 -12.73 3.81 5.04
C GLY A 230 -12.67 4.62 3.75
N LEU A 231 -13.75 5.37 3.50
CA LEU A 231 -13.90 6.25 2.34
C LEU A 231 -13.75 7.71 2.77
N GLN A 232 -13.13 8.51 1.91
CA GLN A 232 -12.92 9.95 2.13
C GLN A 232 -13.56 10.76 1.01
N VAL A 233 -14.19 11.88 1.35
CA VAL A 233 -14.84 12.74 0.36
C VAL A 233 -13.84 13.73 -0.22
N SER A 234 -13.75 13.81 -1.54
CA SER A 234 -12.79 14.68 -2.23
C SER A 234 -13.36 16.01 -2.74
N ASP A 235 -14.67 16.13 -2.87
CA ASP A 235 -15.32 17.21 -3.62
C ASP A 235 -16.28 18.07 -2.80
N VAL A 236 -16.47 17.76 -1.52
CA VAL A 236 -17.29 18.53 -0.58
C VAL A 236 -16.51 18.76 0.70
N ASP A 237 -16.27 20.03 1.03
CA ASP A 237 -15.50 20.43 2.21
C ASP A 237 -16.19 20.00 3.51
N ASP A 238 -15.41 19.40 4.41
CA ASP A 238 -15.84 18.88 5.71
C ASP A 238 -16.99 17.86 5.62
N ALA A 239 -17.09 17.14 4.49
CA ALA A 239 -18.02 16.04 4.36
C ALA A 239 -17.45 14.74 4.91
N GLU A 240 -18.30 13.99 5.61
CA GLU A 240 -17.97 12.70 6.20
C GLU A 240 -18.92 11.62 5.68
N ILE A 241 -18.39 10.41 5.48
CA ILE A 241 -19.19 9.23 5.13
C ILE A 241 -19.52 8.49 6.43
N ASP A 242 -20.81 8.32 6.69
CA ASP A 242 -21.32 7.67 7.90
C ASP A 242 -21.38 6.15 7.75
N GLU A 243 -21.84 5.67 6.59
CA GLU A 243 -22.02 4.25 6.28
C GLU A 243 -21.73 4.00 4.80
N ALA A 244 -21.09 2.87 4.50
CA ALA A 244 -20.76 2.44 3.15
C ALA A 244 -21.19 0.97 2.94
N ASP A 245 -22.18 0.75 2.09
CA ASP A 245 -22.70 -0.56 1.74
C ASP A 245 -22.24 -0.97 0.35
N VAL A 246 -21.53 -2.09 0.24
CA VAL A 246 -21.15 -2.65 -1.06
C VAL A 246 -22.34 -3.43 -1.59
N GLU A 247 -23.04 -2.88 -2.59
CA GLU A 247 -24.17 -3.56 -3.22
C GLU A 247 -23.69 -4.63 -4.19
N ASN A 248 -22.52 -4.41 -4.79
CA ASN A 248 -22.03 -5.22 -5.88
C ASN A 248 -20.52 -5.15 -6.06
N VAL A 249 -19.93 -6.23 -6.58
CA VAL A 249 -18.51 -6.32 -6.95
C VAL A 249 -18.38 -6.89 -8.35
N ASN A 250 -17.56 -6.23 -9.17
CA ASN A 250 -17.20 -6.61 -10.52
C ASN A 250 -15.68 -6.78 -10.64
N PHE A 251 -15.22 -7.95 -11.05
CA PHE A 251 -13.80 -8.22 -11.27
C PHE A 251 -13.41 -7.76 -12.68
N LEU A 252 -12.60 -6.70 -12.79
CA LEU A 252 -12.21 -6.12 -14.07
C LEU A 252 -11.16 -6.99 -14.79
N ASP A 253 -10.05 -7.26 -14.10
CA ASP A 253 -9.00 -8.16 -14.56
C ASP A 253 -8.23 -8.74 -13.38
N PHE A 254 -7.84 -10.01 -13.46
CA PHE A 254 -7.01 -10.63 -12.43
C PHE A 254 -6.08 -11.71 -12.98
N ARG A 255 -5.02 -11.98 -12.23
CA ARG A 255 -4.08 -13.08 -12.44
C ARG A 255 -4.12 -14.01 -11.26
N THR A 256 -3.92 -15.30 -11.54
CA THR A 256 -3.87 -16.33 -10.51
C THR A 256 -2.47 -16.92 -10.44
N PHE A 257 -2.01 -17.15 -9.22
CA PHE A 257 -0.69 -17.68 -8.91
C PHE A 257 -0.82 -18.89 -8.01
N ARG A 258 -0.03 -19.92 -8.32
CA ARG A 258 0.12 -21.07 -7.43
C ARG A 258 1.01 -20.66 -6.26
N THR A 259 0.52 -20.85 -5.04
CA THR A 259 1.35 -20.63 -3.85
C THR A 259 2.30 -21.80 -3.64
N ILE A 260 3.44 -21.51 -3.01
CA ILE A 260 4.47 -22.52 -2.71
C ILE A 260 4.43 -22.79 -1.21
N GLY A 261 3.71 -23.82 -0.78
CA GLY A 261 3.56 -24.11 0.65
C GLY A 261 2.78 -25.39 0.94
N PRO A 262 2.62 -25.76 2.22
CA PRO A 262 1.88 -26.95 2.62
C PRO A 262 0.37 -26.87 2.31
N GLY A 263 -0.19 -25.66 2.24
CA GLY A 263 -1.52 -25.40 1.69
C GLY A 263 -1.42 -25.11 0.20
N LYS A 264 -2.13 -25.86 -0.65
CA LYS A 264 -2.18 -25.63 -2.10
C LYS A 264 -3.06 -24.41 -2.45
N GLU A 265 -2.87 -23.30 -1.76
CA GLU A 265 -3.71 -22.12 -1.94
C GLU A 265 -3.50 -21.49 -3.33
N ILE A 266 -4.48 -20.69 -3.75
CA ILE A 266 -4.39 -19.90 -4.97
C ILE A 266 -4.40 -18.45 -4.55
N LEU A 267 -3.36 -17.71 -4.93
CA LEU A 267 -3.35 -16.26 -4.80
C LEU A 267 -3.97 -15.67 -6.07
N VAL A 268 -4.93 -14.79 -5.89
CA VAL A 268 -5.57 -13.99 -6.93
C VAL A 268 -5.16 -12.54 -6.71
N VAL A 269 -4.68 -11.87 -7.76
CA VAL A 269 -4.30 -10.45 -7.70
C VAL A 269 -4.88 -9.76 -8.91
N GLY A 270 -5.54 -8.63 -8.73
CA GLY A 270 -6.22 -7.96 -9.84
C GLY A 270 -6.83 -6.63 -9.45
N ARG A 271 -7.77 -6.19 -10.29
CA ARG A 271 -8.59 -4.99 -10.08
C ARG A 271 -10.06 -5.35 -9.96
N ILE A 272 -10.72 -4.68 -9.05
CA ILE A 272 -12.17 -4.76 -8.84
C ILE A 272 -12.79 -3.38 -8.91
N GLU A 273 -14.05 -3.37 -9.32
CA GLU A 273 -14.95 -2.24 -9.33
C GLU A 273 -16.12 -2.59 -8.41
N MET A 274 -16.51 -1.66 -7.55
CA MET A 274 -17.51 -1.86 -6.52
C MET A 274 -18.61 -0.82 -6.67
N ASP A 275 -19.87 -1.26 -6.68
CA ASP A 275 -21.01 -0.36 -6.57
C ASP A 275 -21.27 -0.17 -5.07
N VAL A 276 -20.98 1.04 -4.55
CA VAL A 276 -21.07 1.34 -3.12
C VAL A 276 -22.14 2.38 -2.89
N LYS A 277 -23.11 2.05 -2.04
CA LYS A 277 -24.09 3.01 -1.53
C LYS A 277 -23.51 3.67 -0.28
N VAL A 278 -23.27 4.98 -0.35
CA VAL A 278 -22.76 5.77 0.78
C VAL A 278 -23.86 6.65 1.34
N SER A 279 -23.93 6.72 2.67
CA SER A 279 -24.61 7.81 3.37
C SER A 279 -23.57 8.79 3.88
N TYR A 280 -23.86 10.08 3.76
CA TYR A 280 -22.93 11.14 4.12
C TYR A 280 -23.64 12.32 4.74
N HIS A 281 -22.85 13.11 5.46
CA HIS A 281 -23.27 14.40 5.94
C HIS A 281 -22.17 15.44 5.77
N HIS A 282 -22.56 16.70 5.60
CA HIS A 282 -21.62 17.82 5.59
C HIS A 282 -22.28 19.09 6.14
N PRO A 283 -21.50 20.06 6.65
CA PRO A 283 -22.07 21.33 7.09
C PRO A 283 -22.73 22.10 5.95
N ASP A 284 -23.85 22.75 6.24
CA ASP A 284 -24.49 23.67 5.30
C ASP A 284 -23.75 25.01 5.28
N TRP A 285 -22.79 25.12 4.36
CA TRP A 285 -22.01 26.33 4.16
C TRP A 285 -22.79 27.49 3.56
N ASP A 286 -23.90 27.23 2.87
CA ASP A 286 -24.72 28.27 2.23
C ASP A 286 -25.48 29.10 3.28
N THR A 287 -25.82 28.49 4.42
CA THR A 287 -26.47 29.18 5.55
C THR A 287 -25.52 29.54 6.68
N ALA A 288 -24.23 29.25 6.54
CA ALA A 288 -23.22 29.53 7.56
C ALA A 288 -23.05 31.03 7.81
N THR A 289 -22.85 31.39 9.08
CA THR A 289 -22.58 32.77 9.48
C THR A 289 -21.07 32.98 9.62
N TYR A 290 -20.56 34.06 9.06
CA TYR A 290 -19.16 34.43 9.22
C TYR A 290 -18.91 35.11 10.57
N ASP A 291 -18.03 34.53 11.39
CA ASP A 291 -17.52 35.16 12.59
C ASP A 291 -16.24 35.95 12.25
N SER A 292 -16.35 37.27 12.35
CA SER A 292 -15.24 38.18 12.05
C SER A 292 -14.15 38.23 13.13
N GLU A 293 -14.43 37.81 14.37
CA GLU A 293 -13.43 37.79 15.44
C GLU A 293 -12.46 36.63 15.25
N ASP A 294 -13.00 35.43 15.04
CA ASP A 294 -12.23 34.20 14.86
C ASP A 294 -11.89 33.89 13.39
N LYS A 295 -12.46 34.65 12.45
CA LYS A 295 -12.28 34.50 10.99
C LYS A 295 -12.68 33.12 10.46
N VAL A 296 -13.73 32.52 11.03
CA VAL A 296 -14.25 31.20 10.66
C VAL A 296 -15.72 31.30 10.24
N LEU A 297 -16.15 30.37 9.39
CA LEU A 297 -17.56 30.18 9.08
C LEU A 297 -18.16 29.21 10.11
N LEU A 298 -19.34 29.56 10.65
CA LEU A 298 -20.09 28.75 11.60
C LEU A 298 -21.37 28.24 10.93
N PRO A 299 -21.43 26.95 10.57
CA PRO A 299 -22.63 26.33 9.99
C PRO A 299 -23.68 26.11 11.09
N HIS A 300 -24.96 26.37 10.76
CA HIS A 300 -26.09 26.17 11.69
C HIS A 300 -26.85 24.86 11.45
N HIS A 301 -26.64 24.27 10.27
CA HIS A 301 -27.34 23.10 9.78
C HIS A 301 -26.37 22.13 9.12
N THR A 302 -26.81 20.90 9.00
CA THR A 302 -26.11 19.81 8.31
C THR A 302 -26.97 19.38 7.13
N VAL A 303 -26.32 19.10 6.01
CA VAL A 303 -26.95 18.45 4.85
C VAL A 303 -26.61 16.97 4.92
N GLU A 304 -27.63 16.12 4.85
CA GLU A 304 -27.50 14.66 4.81
C GLU A 304 -27.91 14.16 3.42
N GLY A 305 -27.27 13.10 2.94
CA GLY A 305 -27.57 12.51 1.65
C GLY A 305 -27.19 11.04 1.54
N GLU A 306 -27.75 10.38 0.54
CA GLU A 306 -27.34 9.05 0.09
C GLU A 306 -26.95 9.13 -1.39
N LYS A 307 -25.90 8.43 -1.79
CA LYS A 307 -25.46 8.36 -3.18
C LYS A 307 -24.85 7.00 -3.47
N ASN A 308 -25.09 6.49 -4.67
CA ASN A 308 -24.34 5.35 -5.20
C ASN A 308 -23.11 5.87 -5.94
N ILE A 309 -21.95 5.31 -5.60
CA ILE A 309 -20.65 5.66 -6.18
C ILE A 309 -19.97 4.39 -6.68
N ASP A 310 -19.15 4.54 -7.71
CA ASP A 310 -18.32 3.47 -8.23
C ASP A 310 -16.92 3.62 -7.65
N VAL A 311 -16.41 2.55 -7.05
CA VAL A 311 -15.09 2.54 -6.41
C VAL A 311 -14.22 1.48 -7.07
N GLU A 312 -13.11 1.89 -7.69
CA GLU A 312 -12.11 0.98 -8.24
C GLU A 312 -10.94 0.82 -7.27
N ALA A 313 -10.49 -0.42 -7.08
CA ALA A 313 -9.33 -0.73 -6.25
C ALA A 313 -8.54 -1.94 -6.78
N ASN A 314 -7.25 -1.95 -6.51
CA ASN A 314 -6.42 -3.14 -6.64
C ASN A 314 -6.65 -4.04 -5.44
N PHE A 315 -6.67 -5.35 -5.66
CA PHE A 315 -6.90 -6.31 -4.59
C PHE A 315 -5.97 -7.51 -4.69
N SER A 316 -5.74 -8.13 -3.53
CA SER A 316 -5.18 -9.46 -3.42
C SER A 316 -6.09 -10.36 -2.55
N MET A 317 -6.31 -11.58 -3.03
CA MET A 317 -7.20 -12.55 -2.41
C MET A 317 -6.55 -13.93 -2.36
N THR A 318 -6.58 -14.57 -1.20
CA THR A 318 -6.16 -15.97 -1.05
C THR A 318 -7.39 -16.87 -1.07
N LEU A 319 -7.37 -17.86 -1.96
CA LEU A 319 -8.36 -18.94 -2.00
C LEU A 319 -7.79 -20.21 -1.38
N THR A 320 -8.56 -20.83 -0.49
CA THR A 320 -8.31 -22.21 -0.06
C THR A 320 -8.49 -23.16 -1.24
N VAL A 321 -7.96 -24.39 -1.16
CA VAL A 321 -8.12 -25.39 -2.21
C VAL A 321 -8.46 -26.75 -1.62
N ASP A 322 -9.45 -27.41 -2.22
CA ASP A 322 -9.90 -28.73 -1.81
C ASP A 322 -8.98 -29.87 -2.31
N LYS A 323 -9.34 -31.11 -1.98
CA LYS A 323 -8.59 -32.32 -2.40
C LYS A 323 -8.52 -32.51 -3.92
N HIS A 324 -9.37 -31.84 -4.69
CA HIS A 324 -9.46 -31.89 -6.14
C HIS A 324 -8.80 -30.70 -6.85
N GLY A 325 -8.30 -29.71 -6.12
CA GLY A 325 -7.69 -28.52 -6.71
C GLY A 325 -8.67 -27.37 -6.93
N LYS A 326 -9.92 -27.48 -6.47
CA LYS A 326 -10.95 -26.45 -6.62
C LYS A 326 -11.02 -25.54 -5.39
N PRO A 327 -11.24 -24.23 -5.55
CA PRO A 327 -11.38 -23.33 -4.41
C PRO A 327 -12.78 -23.42 -3.78
N PRO A 328 -12.89 -23.72 -2.47
CA PRO A 328 -14.18 -23.79 -1.79
C PRO A 328 -14.54 -22.53 -0.99
N SER A 329 -13.56 -21.66 -0.68
CA SER A 329 -13.78 -20.44 0.11
C SER A 329 -12.62 -19.45 0.01
N VAL A 330 -12.93 -18.18 0.25
CA VAL A 330 -11.96 -17.09 0.45
C VAL A 330 -11.33 -17.25 1.84
N ALA A 331 -10.00 -17.33 1.90
CA ALA A 331 -9.24 -17.40 3.15
C ALA A 331 -8.91 -16.00 3.69
N GLU A 332 -8.57 -15.10 2.78
CA GLU A 332 -8.09 -13.75 3.08
C GLU A 332 -8.36 -12.88 1.84
N PHE A 333 -8.70 -11.62 2.09
CA PHE A 333 -8.88 -10.59 1.08
C PHE A 333 -8.30 -9.30 1.65
N SER A 334 -7.60 -8.53 0.82
CA SER A 334 -7.24 -7.16 1.14
C SER A 334 -7.20 -6.33 -0.13
N PHE A 335 -7.36 -5.03 0.05
CA PHE A 335 -6.99 -4.09 -1.00
C PHE A 335 -5.48 -3.81 -0.97
N ASP A 336 -4.91 -3.46 -2.13
CA ASP A 336 -3.49 -3.18 -2.32
C ASP A 336 -3.20 -1.65 -2.44
N ASP A 337 -4.20 -0.79 -2.32
CA ASP A 337 -4.02 0.68 -2.33
C ASP A 337 -3.83 1.23 -0.90
N ASP A 338 -3.64 2.55 -0.77
CA ASP A 338 -3.52 3.21 0.54
C ASP A 338 -4.77 3.00 1.40
N ASP A 339 -4.66 3.20 2.72
CA ASP A 339 -5.73 2.95 3.69
C ASP A 339 -7.04 3.73 3.44
N PHE A 340 -7.11 4.67 2.50
CA PHE A 340 -8.30 5.45 2.21
C PHE A 340 -8.51 5.64 0.71
N VAL A 341 -9.77 5.52 0.28
CA VAL A 341 -10.17 5.82 -1.09
C VAL A 341 -10.94 7.13 -1.14
N TRP A 342 -10.47 8.03 -2.00
CA TRP A 342 -11.13 9.31 -2.24
C TRP A 342 -12.27 9.13 -3.25
N VAL A 343 -13.46 9.57 -2.85
CA VAL A 343 -14.69 9.45 -3.63
C VAL A 343 -15.36 10.82 -3.79
N ALA A 344 -16.13 10.99 -4.86
CA ALA A 344 -16.84 12.23 -5.14
C ALA A 344 -18.35 12.06 -4.86
N ILE A 345 -18.89 12.83 -3.91
CA ILE A 345 -20.29 12.74 -3.48
C ILE A 345 -21.14 13.93 -3.92
N GLY A 346 -20.51 15.00 -4.39
CA GLY A 346 -21.17 16.22 -4.85
C GLY A 346 -22.12 16.00 -6.04
N PRO A 347 -23.07 16.93 -6.26
CA PRO A 347 -24.11 16.79 -7.26
C PRO A 347 -23.65 16.89 -8.73
N ASN A 348 -22.35 16.95 -9.05
CA ASN A 348 -21.83 16.90 -10.42
C ASN A 348 -20.37 16.44 -10.46
N ASP A 349 -20.04 15.61 -11.46
CA ASP A 349 -18.68 15.41 -11.98
C ASP A 349 -18.10 16.76 -12.42
N PHE A 350 -17.46 17.49 -11.52
CA PHE A 350 -16.58 18.58 -11.88
C PHE A 350 -15.14 18.14 -11.66
N ASP A 351 -14.56 17.63 -12.75
CA ASP A 351 -13.12 17.58 -13.00
C ASP A 351 -12.50 18.95 -12.68
N TYR A 352 -12.02 19.12 -11.45
CA TYR A 352 -11.12 20.22 -11.13
C TYR A 352 -9.71 19.78 -11.58
N LYS A 353 -9.35 20.23 -12.78
CA LYS A 353 -7.99 20.14 -13.34
C LYS A 353 -6.94 20.90 -12.53
#